data_AF-A0A416D6R6-F1
#
_entry.id   AF-A0A416D6R6-F1
#
_cell.length_a   1.000
_cell.length_b   1.000
_cell.length_c   1.000
_cell.angle_alpha   90.00
_cell.angle_beta   90.00
_cell.angle_gamma   90.00
#
_symmetry.space_group_name_H-M   'P 1'
#
loop_
_entity.id
_entity.type
_entity.pdbx_description
1 polymer ?
#
loop_
_entity_poly.entity_id
_entity_poly.type
_entity_poly.pdbx_seq_one_letter_code
_entity_poly.pdbx_strand_id
1 'polypeptide(L)'
;MKWEIESLTEELSNFEISFFELAEVSPKSRKTKRLCFDVVNYIINNSELVDIIMNKHILPIKEITDNIKLNRKAIERHRKYIITAVIAITQDYPAIAEYFNMREV
;
A
#
# COMPACT_ATOMS: atom_id res chain seq x y z
N MET A 1 4.93 18.45 3.62
CA MET A 1 3.60 18.02 4.11
C MET A 1 2.43 18.37 3.20
N LYS A 2 1.98 19.62 3.02
CA LYS A 2 0.82 19.91 2.15
C LYS A 2 1.01 19.42 0.71
N TRP A 3 2.16 19.75 0.11
CA TRP A 3 2.53 19.32 -1.23
C TRP A 3 2.52 17.79 -1.42
N GLU A 4 3.06 17.03 -0.47
CA GLU A 4 3.09 15.55 -0.55
C GLU A 4 1.69 14.94 -0.48
N ILE A 5 0.80 15.52 0.33
CA ILE A 5 -0.59 15.06 0.43
C ILE A 5 -1.33 15.36 -0.87
N GLU A 6 -1.14 16.54 -1.45
CA GLU A 6 -1.78 16.93 -2.72
C GLU A 6 -1.29 16.07 -3.87
N SER A 7 0.03 15.88 -4.03
CA SER A 7 0.61 15.01 -5.06
C SER A 7 0.18 13.55 -4.88
N LEU A 8 0.17 13.03 -3.64
CA LEU A 8 -0.36 11.69 -3.39
C LEU A 8 -1.85 11.60 -3.73
N THR A 9 -2.64 12.64 -3.46
CA THR A 9 -4.08 12.65 -3.76
C THR A 9 -4.32 12.60 -5.26
N GLU A 10 -3.56 13.36 -6.05
CA GLU A 10 -3.61 13.29 -7.51
C GLU A 10 -3.24 11.89 -8.02
N GLU A 11 -2.17 11.30 -7.49
CA GLU A 11 -1.78 9.94 -7.83
C GLU A 11 -2.87 8.93 -7.47
N LEU A 12 -3.41 9.00 -6.25
CA LEU A 12 -4.46 8.10 -5.78
C LEU A 12 -5.76 8.22 -6.58
N SER A 13 -6.04 9.39 -7.16
CA SER A 13 -7.15 9.56 -8.10
C SER A 13 -6.98 8.68 -9.34
N ASN A 14 -5.74 8.43 -9.81
CA ASN A 14 -5.49 7.48 -10.91
C ASN A 14 -5.79 6.02 -10.51
N PHE A 15 -5.78 5.71 -9.21
CA PHE A 15 -6.11 4.38 -8.67
C PHE A 15 -7.57 4.26 -8.19
N GLU A 16 -8.40 5.29 -8.42
CA GLU A 16 -9.77 5.38 -7.89
C GLU A 16 -9.83 5.22 -6.36
N ILE A 17 -8.78 5.68 -5.66
CA ILE A 17 -8.67 5.63 -4.19
C ILE A 17 -8.98 7.02 -3.63
N SER A 18 -10.02 7.12 -2.82
CA SER A 18 -10.31 8.32 -2.05
C SER A 18 -9.67 8.28 -0.66
N PHE A 19 -9.27 9.44 -0.14
CA PHE A 19 -8.68 9.57 1.20
C PHE A 19 -9.61 9.06 2.31
N PHE A 20 -10.92 9.23 2.16
CA PHE A 20 -11.93 8.69 3.09
C PHE A 20 -11.89 7.16 3.16
N GLU A 21 -11.86 6.50 2.00
CA GLU A 21 -11.80 5.03 1.96
C GLU A 21 -10.48 4.51 2.54
N LEU A 22 -9.38 5.23 2.32
CA LEU A 22 -8.08 4.91 2.89
C LEU A 22 -8.10 4.95 4.43
N ALA A 23 -8.80 5.92 5.02
CA ALA A 23 -9.00 5.99 6.47
C ALA A 23 -9.87 4.83 6.99
N GLU A 24 -10.90 4.43 6.25
CA GLU A 24 -11.77 3.31 6.61
C GLU A 24 -11.06 1.95 6.53
N VAL A 25 -10.25 1.75 5.48
CA VAL A 25 -9.50 0.51 5.26
C VAL A 25 -8.16 0.49 5.98
N SER A 26 -7.84 1.48 6.81
CA SER A 26 -6.59 1.49 7.55
C SER A 26 -6.54 0.39 8.62
N PRO A 27 -5.42 -0.36 8.73
CA PRO A 27 -5.28 -1.44 9.70
C PRO A 27 -5.25 -0.89 11.14
N LYS A 28 -6.28 -1.20 11.92
CA LYS A 28 -6.42 -0.75 13.32
C LYS A 28 -5.65 -1.61 14.32
N SER A 29 -5.49 -2.90 14.03
CA SER A 29 -4.79 -3.85 14.91
C SER A 29 -3.33 -4.03 14.51
N ARG A 30 -2.45 -4.20 15.51
CA ARG A 30 -1.01 -4.47 15.31
C ARG A 30 -0.76 -5.66 14.39
N LYS A 31 -1.56 -6.73 14.50
CA LYS A 31 -1.45 -7.91 13.64
C LYS A 31 -1.70 -7.59 12.17
N THR A 32 -2.73 -6.78 11.89
CA THR A 32 -3.08 -6.37 10.53
C THR A 32 -2.07 -5.37 9.98
N LYS A 33 -1.54 -4.46 10.82
CA LYS A 33 -0.45 -3.56 10.44
C LYS A 33 0.78 -4.34 9.98
N ARG A 34 1.21 -5.34 10.76
CA ARG A 34 2.30 -6.24 10.40
C ARG A 34 2.03 -6.94 9.05
N LEU A 35 0.84 -7.51 8.87
CA LEU A 35 0.43 -8.13 7.61
C LEU A 35 0.56 -7.16 6.42
N CYS A 36 0.05 -5.93 6.55
CA CYS A 36 0.14 -4.93 5.49
C CYS A 36 1.60 -4.57 5.21
N PHE A 37 2.40 -4.41 6.25
CA PHE A 37 3.83 -4.14 6.13
C PHE A 37 4.58 -5.26 5.42
N ASP A 38 4.38 -6.53 5.81
CA ASP A 38 5.01 -7.69 5.15
C ASP A 38 4.66 -7.72 3.65
N VAL A 39 3.40 -7.44 3.30
CA VAL A 39 2.96 -7.37 1.91
C VAL A 39 3.61 -6.21 1.16
N VAL A 40 3.61 -5.00 1.73
CA VAL A 40 4.22 -3.83 1.09
C VAL A 40 5.71 -4.03 0.92
N ASN A 41 6.39 -4.53 1.96
CA ASN A 41 7.82 -4.82 1.90
C ASN A 41 8.13 -5.86 0.83
N TYR A 42 7.33 -6.91 0.70
CA TYR A 42 7.48 -7.86 -0.40
C TYR A 42 7.29 -7.19 -1.76
N ILE A 43 6.28 -6.35 -1.93
CA ILE A 43 6.04 -5.66 -3.20
C ILE A 43 7.21 -4.74 -3.58
N ILE A 44 7.67 -3.86 -2.68
CA ILE A 44 8.75 -2.92 -2.99
C ILE A 44 10.10 -3.60 -3.28
N ASN A 45 10.30 -4.83 -2.76
CA ASN A 45 11.48 -5.64 -3.06
C ASN A 45 11.35 -6.43 -4.37
N ASN A 46 10.18 -6.42 -5.02
CA ASN A 46 9.92 -7.09 -6.30
C ASN A 46 9.50 -6.06 -7.35
N SER A 47 10.45 -5.59 -8.16
CA SER A 47 10.23 -4.55 -9.18
C SER A 47 9.11 -4.88 -10.16
N GLU A 48 8.91 -6.16 -10.51
CA GLU A 48 7.80 -6.59 -11.37
C GLU A 48 6.42 -6.33 -10.73
N LEU A 49 6.29 -6.54 -9.42
CA LEU A 49 5.02 -6.29 -8.71
C LEU A 49 4.76 -4.80 -8.58
N VAL A 50 5.80 -4.00 -8.34
CA VAL A 50 5.71 -2.54 -8.36
C VAL A 50 5.23 -2.07 -9.72
N ASP A 51 5.84 -2.55 -10.81
CA ASP A 51 5.48 -2.16 -12.17
C ASP A 51 4.02 -2.52 -12.50
N ILE A 52 3.54 -3.70 -12.09
CA ILE A 52 2.14 -4.10 -12.23
C ILE A 52 1.21 -3.13 -11.50
N ILE A 53 1.56 -2.74 -10.27
CA ILE A 53 0.73 -1.80 -9.51
C ILE A 53 0.74 -0.44 -10.18
N MET A 54 1.92 0.10 -10.53
CA MET A 54 2.07 1.44 -11.10
C MET A 54 1.46 1.57 -12.49
N ASN A 55 1.60 0.57 -13.36
CA ASN A 55 1.11 0.63 -14.74
C ASN A 55 -0.32 0.08 -14.90
N LYS A 56 -0.67 -0.97 -14.14
CA LYS A 56 -1.97 -1.65 -14.29
C LYS A 56 -2.96 -1.29 -13.19
N HIS A 57 -2.55 -0.56 -12.17
CA HIS A 57 -3.40 -0.15 -11.04
C HIS A 57 -4.05 -1.33 -10.31
N ILE A 58 -3.41 -2.51 -10.40
CA ILE A 58 -3.93 -3.78 -9.86
C ILE A 58 -2.94 -4.31 -8.84
N LEU A 59 -3.47 -4.70 -7.67
CA LEU A 59 -2.68 -5.43 -6.67
C LEU A 59 -2.61 -6.92 -7.08
N PRO A 60 -1.41 -7.49 -7.33
CA PRO A 60 -1.24 -8.89 -7.72
C PRO A 60 -1.39 -9.83 -6.51
N ILE A 61 -2.60 -9.91 -5.96
CA ILE A 61 -2.89 -10.63 -4.71
C ILE A 61 -2.49 -12.10 -4.79
N LYS A 62 -2.69 -12.74 -5.95
CA LYS A 62 -2.34 -14.15 -6.15
C LYS A 62 -0.85 -14.38 -5.95
N GLU A 63 -0.01 -13.60 -6.63
CA GLU A 63 1.46 -13.65 -6.52
C GLU A 63 1.91 -13.42 -5.07
N ILE A 64 1.32 -12.43 -4.40
CA ILE A 64 1.62 -12.08 -3.02
C ILE A 64 1.26 -13.25 -2.09
N THR A 65 0.07 -13.84 -2.23
CA THR A 65 -0.39 -14.93 -1.34
C THR A 65 0.31 -16.26 -1.56
N ASP A 66 0.83 -16.50 -2.76
CA ASP A 66 1.58 -17.71 -3.07
C ASP A 66 2.96 -17.70 -2.41
N ASN A 67 3.59 -16.51 -2.38
CA ASN A 67 4.92 -16.33 -1.82
C ASN A 67 4.91 -15.99 -0.32
N ILE A 68 3.93 -15.20 0.14
CA ILE A 68 3.75 -14.85 1.54
C ILE A 68 2.52 -15.59 2.03
N LYS A 69 2.67 -16.56 2.95
CA LYS A 69 1.60 -17.39 3.55
C LYS A 69 0.62 -16.56 4.41
N LEU A 70 -0.02 -15.57 3.82
CA LEU A 70 -0.92 -14.61 4.43
C LEU A 70 -2.35 -14.84 3.93
N ASN A 71 -3.31 -14.42 4.75
CA ASN A 71 -4.71 -14.59 4.41
C ASN A 71 -5.13 -13.63 3.28
N ARG A 72 -5.45 -14.21 2.12
CA ARG A 72 -5.96 -13.49 0.94
C ARG A 72 -7.05 -12.47 1.27
N LYS A 73 -8.03 -12.86 2.11
CA LYS A 73 -9.15 -11.98 2.48
C LYS A 73 -8.71 -10.73 3.24
N ALA A 74 -7.63 -10.82 4.02
CA ALA A 74 -7.08 -9.67 4.73
C ALA A 74 -6.43 -8.69 3.74
N ILE A 75 -5.67 -9.21 2.78
CA ILE A 75 -5.02 -8.40 1.74
C ILE A 75 -6.08 -7.70 0.87
N GLU A 76 -7.12 -8.42 0.44
CA GLU A 76 -8.22 -7.85 -0.36
C GLU A 76 -8.95 -6.71 0.36
N ARG A 77 -9.16 -6.86 1.68
CA ARG A 77 -9.79 -5.83 2.52
C ARG A 77 -8.93 -4.58 2.66
N HIS A 78 -7.61 -4.74 2.70
CA HIS A 78 -6.65 -3.65 2.88
C HIS A 78 -5.94 -3.25 1.58
N ARG A 79 -6.46 -3.65 0.40
CA ARG A 79 -5.79 -3.43 -0.89
C ARG A 79 -5.47 -1.97 -1.18
N LYS A 80 -6.40 -1.06 -0.89
CA LYS A 80 -6.24 0.39 -1.12
C LYS A 80 -5.13 0.96 -0.24
N TYR A 81 -5.09 0.51 1.02
CA TYR A 81 -4.03 0.88 1.96
C TYR A 81 -2.66 0.39 1.49
N ILE A 82 -2.57 -0.87 1.05
CA ILE A 82 -1.33 -1.47 0.54
C ILE A 82 -0.83 -0.73 -0.70
N ILE A 83 -1.69 -0.48 -1.68
CA ILE A 83 -1.33 0.27 -2.90
C ILE A 83 -0.82 1.66 -2.54
N THR A 84 -1.56 2.38 -1.70
CA THR A 84 -1.18 3.74 -1.28
C THR A 84 0.20 3.76 -0.61
N ALA A 85 0.46 2.79 0.25
CA ALA A 85 1.73 2.64 0.92
C ALA A 85 2.90 2.32 -0.03
N VAL A 86 2.67 1.45 -1.02
CA VAL A 86 3.66 1.14 -2.06
C VAL A 86 3.99 2.41 -2.86
N ILE A 87 2.98 3.18 -3.26
CA ILE A 87 3.18 4.46 -3.96
C ILE A 87 3.97 5.43 -3.08
N ALA A 88 3.58 5.58 -1.81
CA ALA A 88 4.24 6.46 -0.86
C ALA A 88 5.74 6.18 -0.71
N ILE A 89 6.12 4.90 -0.69
CA ILE A 89 7.53 4.49 -0.59
C ILE A 89 8.25 4.63 -1.93
N THR A 90 7.62 4.21 -3.03
CA THR A 90 8.25 4.16 -4.35
C THR A 90 8.45 5.55 -4.96
N GLN A 91 7.52 6.47 -4.70
CA GLN A 91 7.55 7.86 -5.17
C GLN A 91 8.29 8.81 -4.20
N ASP A 92 8.95 8.26 -3.17
CA ASP A 92 9.72 9.01 -2.18
C ASP A 92 8.90 10.10 -1.46
N TYR A 93 7.73 9.73 -0.92
CA TYR A 93 6.93 10.59 -0.04
C TYR A 93 7.20 10.25 1.44
N PRO A 94 8.30 10.74 2.03
CA PRO A 94 8.76 10.31 3.35
C PRO A 94 7.77 10.62 4.47
N ALA A 95 7.07 11.77 4.43
CA ALA A 95 6.09 12.12 5.47
C ALA A 95 4.87 11.18 5.44
N ILE A 96 4.48 10.75 4.25
CA ILE A 96 3.37 9.83 4.05
C ILE A 96 3.78 8.41 4.46
N ALA A 97 4.96 7.94 4.04
CA ALA A 97 5.48 6.64 4.45
C ALA A 97 5.63 6.52 5.98
N GLU A 98 6.01 7.62 6.64
CA GLU A 98 6.07 7.73 8.10
C GLU A 98 4.67 7.68 8.74
N TYR A 99 3.67 8.38 8.18
CA TYR A 99 2.27 8.27 8.63
C TYR A 99 1.75 6.83 8.56
N PHE A 100 2.15 6.07 7.55
CA PHE A 100 1.81 4.66 7.43
C PHE A 100 2.57 3.74 8.38
N ASN A 101 3.50 4.28 9.19
CA ASN A 101 4.32 3.57 10.16
C ASN A 101 5.11 2.42 9.52
N MET A 102 5.56 2.61 8.28
CA MET A 102 6.28 1.60 7.49
C MET A 102 7.80 1.64 7.69
N ARG A 103 8.29 2.46 8.62
CA ARG A 103 9.71 2.51 9.01
C ARG A 103 10.02 1.80 10.34
N GLU A 104 9.01 1.44 11.14
CA GLU A 104 9.20 0.91 12.50
C GLU A 104 8.30 -0.32 12.79
N VAL A 105 8.60 -1.48 12.19
CA VAL A 105 7.83 -2.73 12.44
C VAL A 105 8.71 -3.91 12.78
#